data_AF-A0A8X6H1N9-F1
#
_entry.id   AF-A0A8X6H1N9-F1
#
_cell.length_a   1.000
_cell.length_b   1.000
_cell.length_c   1.000
_cell.angle_alpha   90.00
_cell.angle_beta   90.00
_cell.angle_gamma   90.00
#
_symmetry.space_group_name_H-M   'P 1'
#
loop_
_entity.id
_entity.type
_entity.pdbx_description
1 polymer ?
#
loop_
_entity_poly.entity_id
_entity_poly.type
_entity_poly.pdbx_seq_one_letter_code
_entity_poly.pdbx_strand_id
1 'polypeptide(L)'
;MQWLSAVLLGVAVGIVSCDMACFDAESNKCIKELAKEITTSMEDYCRDQIPFIKCINDGAAKCETKFVKDAKEWYETNVDACKEGSKLNKGT
;
A
#
# COMPACT_ATOMS: atom_id res chain seq x y z
N MET A 1 31.69 -24.59 6.48
CA MET A 1 30.88 -23.37 6.71
C MET A 1 30.10 -22.91 5.47
N GLN A 2 30.54 -23.19 4.23
CA GLN A 2 29.86 -22.75 3.00
C GLN A 2 28.45 -23.33 2.76
N TRP A 3 28.16 -24.54 3.23
CA TRP A 3 26.85 -25.19 3.03
C TRP A 3 25.73 -24.56 3.88
N LEU A 4 26.04 -24.11 5.10
CA LEU A 4 25.09 -23.39 5.96
C LEU A 4 24.70 -22.03 5.35
N SER A 5 25.65 -21.34 4.73
CA SER A 5 25.39 -20.06 4.04
C SER A 5 24.44 -20.24 2.85
N ALA A 6 24.57 -21.33 2.09
CA ALA A 6 23.68 -21.62 0.95
C ALA A 6 22.25 -21.95 1.40
N VAL A 7 22.08 -22.69 2.49
CA VAL A 7 20.75 -23.00 3.05
C VAL A 7 20.07 -21.73 3.59
N LEU A 8 20.81 -20.88 4.30
CA LEU A 8 20.28 -19.61 4.82
C LEU A 8 19.86 -18.65 3.69
N LEU A 9 20.63 -18.59 2.59
CA LEU A 9 20.26 -17.80 1.41
C LEU A 9 19.01 -18.35 0.72
N GLY A 10 18.88 -19.68 0.58
CA GLY A 10 17.70 -20.30 -0.02
C GLY A 10 16.41 -20.03 0.77
N VAL A 11 16.47 -20.13 2.09
CA VAL A 11 15.32 -19.84 2.97
C VAL A 11 14.94 -18.36 2.94
N ALA A 12 15.92 -17.46 2.94
CA ALA A 12 15.66 -16.02 2.89
C ALA A 12 15.00 -15.57 1.57
N VAL A 13 15.36 -16.19 0.43
CA VAL A 13 14.74 -15.87 -0.87
C VAL A 13 13.31 -16.41 -0.94
N GLY A 14 13.04 -17.58 -0.38
CA GLY A 14 11.68 -18.16 -0.33
C GLY A 14 10.70 -17.31 0.48
N ILE A 15 11.13 -16.77 1.63
CA ILE A 15 10.28 -15.93 2.49
C ILE A 15 9.91 -14.62 1.76
N VAL A 16 10.87 -13.96 1.10
CA VAL A 16 10.61 -12.70 0.37
C VAL A 16 9.62 -12.88 -0.78
N SER A 17 9.59 -14.05 -1.43
CA SER A 17 8.61 -14.31 -2.51
C SER A 17 7.17 -14.46 -2.00
N CYS A 18 6.98 -14.91 -0.76
CA CYS A 18 5.66 -15.05 -0.16
C CYS A 18 5.06 -13.67 0.16
N ASP A 19 5.86 -12.76 0.70
CA ASP A 19 5.43 -11.41 1.07
C ASP A 19 4.94 -10.62 -0.16
N MET A 20 5.67 -10.71 -1.28
CA MET A 20 5.31 -10.01 -2.51
C MET A 20 4.08 -10.61 -3.20
N ALA A 21 3.93 -11.93 -3.21
CA ALA A 21 2.74 -12.58 -3.74
C ALA A 21 1.49 -12.26 -2.89
N CYS A 22 1.64 -12.21 -1.57
CA CYS A 22 0.60 -11.75 -0.67
C CYS A 22 0.22 -10.29 -1.00
N PHE A 23 1.20 -9.41 -1.14
CA PHE A 23 0.95 -7.99 -1.42
C PHE A 23 0.28 -7.78 -2.79
N ASP A 24 0.68 -8.53 -3.81
CA ASP A 24 0.02 -8.49 -5.13
C ASP A 24 -1.46 -8.91 -5.02
N ALA A 25 -1.77 -9.94 -4.23
CA ALA A 25 -3.15 -10.36 -4.00
C ALA A 25 -3.97 -9.31 -3.23
N GLU A 26 -3.40 -8.64 -2.22
CA GLU A 26 -4.08 -7.60 -1.46
C GLU A 26 -4.25 -6.30 -2.28
N SER A 27 -3.21 -5.84 -2.98
CA SER A 27 -3.26 -4.64 -3.83
C SER A 27 -4.25 -4.78 -4.99
N ASN A 28 -4.37 -5.98 -5.58
CA ASN A 28 -5.40 -6.27 -6.58
C ASN A 28 -6.83 -6.14 -6.03
N LYS A 29 -7.06 -6.39 -4.72
CA LYS A 29 -8.36 -6.11 -4.09
C LYS A 29 -8.59 -4.60 -3.98
N CYS A 30 -7.57 -3.85 -3.54
CA CYS A 30 -7.64 -2.40 -3.46
C CYS A 30 -8.00 -1.75 -4.80
N ILE A 31 -7.39 -2.20 -5.90
CA ILE A 31 -7.68 -1.71 -7.25
C ILE A 31 -9.13 -2.00 -7.65
N LYS A 32 -9.64 -3.20 -7.33
CA LYS A 32 -11.03 -3.58 -7.63
C LYS A 32 -12.03 -2.79 -6.81
N GLU A 33 -11.71 -2.44 -5.57
CA GLU A 33 -12.55 -1.58 -4.73
C GLU A 33 -12.55 -0.14 -5.27
N LEU A 34 -11.37 0.41 -5.58
CA LEU A 34 -11.25 1.71 -6.22
C LEU A 34 -12.01 1.77 -7.55
N ALA A 35 -11.90 0.75 -8.39
CA ALA A 35 -12.61 0.69 -9.68
C ALA A 35 -14.15 0.62 -9.52
N LYS A 36 -14.67 0.19 -8.37
CA LYS A 36 -16.11 0.24 -8.08
C LYS A 36 -16.55 1.63 -7.61
N GLU A 37 -15.65 2.37 -6.95
CA GLU A 37 -15.95 3.66 -6.33
C GLU A 37 -15.65 4.86 -7.25
N ILE A 38 -14.74 4.74 -8.22
CA ILE A 38 -14.47 5.80 -9.20
C ILE A 38 -15.64 5.92 -10.19
N THR A 39 -16.59 6.79 -9.85
CA THR A 39 -17.56 7.35 -10.80
C THR A 39 -16.90 8.49 -11.57
N THR A 40 -16.07 8.16 -12.57
CA THR A 40 -15.62 9.03 -13.69
C THR A 40 -14.96 10.39 -13.45
N SER A 41 -14.90 10.94 -12.23
CA SER A 41 -14.17 12.18 -11.96
C SER A 41 -13.25 12.02 -10.74
N MET A 42 -11.93 12.18 -10.95
CA MET A 42 -10.98 12.43 -9.85
C MET A 42 -11.14 13.87 -9.33
N GLU A 43 -12.37 14.37 -9.22
CA GLU A 43 -12.62 15.75 -8.79
C GLU A 43 -12.21 15.96 -7.34
N ASP A 44 -12.21 14.88 -6.54
CA ASP A 44 -11.99 14.94 -5.11
C ASP A 44 -10.88 13.95 -4.69
N TYR A 45 -9.64 14.33 -4.98
CA TYR A 45 -8.43 13.55 -4.67
C TYR A 45 -8.45 13.01 -3.23
N CYS A 46 -8.83 13.84 -2.27
CA CYS A 46 -8.83 13.47 -0.86
C CYS A 46 -9.90 12.44 -0.50
N ARG A 47 -11.06 12.49 -1.16
CA ARG A 47 -12.13 11.51 -0.97
C ARG A 47 -11.79 10.17 -1.60
N ASP A 48 -11.24 10.18 -2.82
CA ASP A 48 -11.13 8.98 -3.63
C ASP A 48 -9.74 8.29 -3.51
N GLN A 49 -8.67 9.05 -3.27
CA GLN A 49 -7.31 8.50 -3.19
C GLN A 49 -6.90 8.07 -1.80
N ILE A 50 -7.38 8.73 -0.74
CA ILE A 50 -7.01 8.36 0.64
C ILE A 50 -7.45 6.93 0.99
N PRO A 51 -8.67 6.45 0.64
CA PRO A 51 -9.06 5.06 0.86
C PRO A 51 -8.18 4.07 0.11
N PHE A 52 -7.81 4.38 -1.13
CA PHE A 52 -6.90 3.54 -1.91
C PHE A 52 -5.52 3.43 -1.28
N ILE A 53 -4.91 4.57 -0.93
CA ILE A 53 -3.58 4.61 -0.31
C ILE A 53 -3.61 3.88 1.04
N LYS A 54 -4.68 4.05 1.82
CA LYS A 54 -4.90 3.29 3.06
C LYS A 54 -4.94 1.79 2.78
N CYS A 55 -5.68 1.34 1.77
CA CYS A 55 -5.76 -0.07 1.41
C CYS A 55 -4.38 -0.64 1.03
N ILE A 56 -3.58 0.11 0.27
CA ILE A 56 -2.20 -0.28 -0.06
C ILE A 56 -1.33 -0.40 1.20
N ASN A 57 -1.41 0.57 2.13
CA ASN A 57 -0.70 0.51 3.40
C ASN A 57 -1.13 -0.70 4.25
N ASP A 58 -2.43 -0.99 4.35
CA ASP A 58 -2.95 -2.13 5.08
C ASP A 58 -2.48 -3.46 4.46
N GLY A 59 -2.44 -3.55 3.12
CA GLY A 59 -1.90 -4.70 2.40
C GLY A 59 -0.40 -4.89 2.64
N ALA A 60 0.38 -3.80 2.63
CA ALA A 60 1.81 -3.83 2.94
C ALA A 60 2.08 -4.32 4.37
N ALA A 61 1.28 -3.86 5.34
CA ALA A 61 1.38 -4.28 6.73
C ALA A 61 0.98 -5.74 6.93
N LYS A 62 -0.13 -6.17 6.32
CA LYS A 62 -0.65 -7.54 6.41
C LYS A 62 0.30 -8.58 5.84
N CYS A 63 1.01 -8.22 4.78
CA CYS A 63 1.97 -9.10 4.11
C CYS A 63 3.40 -8.90 4.61
N GLU A 64 3.59 -8.19 5.72
CA GLU A 64 4.89 -7.92 6.37
C GLU A 64 5.97 -7.44 5.39
N THR A 65 5.56 -6.65 4.39
CA THR A 65 6.49 -6.26 3.33
C THR A 65 7.59 -5.35 3.87
N LYS A 66 8.77 -5.42 3.27
CA LYS A 66 9.92 -4.61 3.67
C LYS A 66 9.68 -3.09 3.54
N PHE A 67 8.72 -2.69 2.71
CA PHE A 67 8.37 -1.30 2.44
C PHE A 67 7.15 -0.81 3.25
N VAL A 68 6.66 -1.57 4.25
CA VAL A 68 5.53 -1.17 5.10
C VAL A 68 5.72 0.21 5.73
N LYS A 69 6.96 0.58 6.08
CA LYS A 69 7.28 1.91 6.62
C LYS A 69 7.03 3.02 5.61
N ASP A 70 7.48 2.82 4.37
CA ASP A 70 7.31 3.79 3.29
C ASP A 70 5.83 3.93 2.90
N ALA A 71 5.09 2.81 2.87
CA ALA A 71 3.65 2.80 2.62
C ALA A 71 2.88 3.57 3.71
N LYS A 72 3.30 3.43 4.97
CA LYS A 72 2.73 4.17 6.10
C LYS A 72 3.04 5.67 6.00
N GLU A 73 4.28 6.05 5.73
CA GLU A 73 4.66 7.46 5.54
C GLU A 73 3.91 8.10 4.38
N TRP A 74 3.73 7.37 3.28
CA TRP A 74 2.93 7.81 2.14
C TRP A 74 1.47 8.04 2.52
N TYR A 75 0.85 7.13 3.28
CA TYR A 75 -0.51 7.31 3.80
C TYR A 75 -0.63 8.53 4.70
N GLU A 76 0.25 8.67 5.71
CA GLU A 76 0.24 9.79 6.65
C GLU A 76 0.45 11.13 5.94
N THR A 77 1.36 11.19 4.97
CA THR A 77 1.62 12.39 4.16
C THR A 77 0.38 12.81 3.38
N ASN A 78 -0.34 11.86 2.78
CA ASN A 78 -1.55 12.19 2.02
C ASN A 78 -2.70 12.58 2.95
N VAL A 79 -2.84 11.94 4.10
CA VAL A 79 -3.82 12.36 5.13
C VAL A 79 -3.55 13.79 5.59
N ASP A 80 -2.28 14.13 5.86
CA ASP A 80 -1.89 15.48 6.24
C ASP A 80 -2.18 16.49 5.12
N ALA A 81 -1.82 16.13 3.89
CA ALA A 81 -2.07 16.94 2.71
C ALA A 81 -3.58 17.14 2.43
N CYS A 82 -4.45 16.26 2.93
CA CYS A 82 -5.90 16.30 2.81
C CYS A 82 -6.63 16.83 4.05
N LYS A 83 -5.92 17.37 5.04
CA LYS A 83 -6.54 18.05 6.19
C LYS A 83 -7.41 19.23 5.73
N GLU A 84 -8.43 19.52 6.53
CA GLU A 84 -9.36 20.62 6.30
C GLU A 84 -8.62 21.96 6.09
N GLY A 85 -8.99 22.70 5.04
CA GLY A 85 -8.35 23.96 4.67
C GLY A 85 -7.08 23.83 3.82
N SER A 86 -6.64 22.62 3.47
CA SER A 86 -5.53 22.43 2.53
C SER A 86 -5.96 22.69 1.08
N LYS A 87 -4.98 22.98 0.20
CA LYS A 87 -5.23 23.18 -1.24
C LYS A 87 -5.82 21.95 -1.94
N LEU A 88 -5.60 20.76 -1.37
CA LEU A 88 -6.04 19.49 -1.94
C LEU A 88 -7.39 19.05 -1.37
N ASN A 89 -7.73 19.47 -0.16
CA ASN A 89 -9.07 19.32 0.39
C ASN A 89 -9.96 20.45 -0.13
N LYS A 90 -10.43 20.28 -1.36
CA LYS A 90 -11.52 21.10 -1.89
C LYS A 90 -12.80 20.63 -1.20
N GLY A 91 -12.99 21.08 0.04
CA GLY A 91 -14.21 20.79 0.80
C GLY A 91 -15.43 20.94 -0.09
N THR A 92 -16.32 19.95 0.01
CA THR A 92 -17.63 19.87 -0.65
C THR A 92 -18.38 21.19 -0.70
#